data_AF-A0AAC9V588-F1
#
_entry.id   AF-A0AAC9V588-F1
#
_cell.length_a   1.000
_cell.length_b   1.000
_cell.length_c   1.000
_cell.angle_alpha   90.00
_cell.angle_beta   90.00
_cell.angle_gamma   90.00
#
_symmetry.space_group_name_H-M   'P 1'
#
loop_
_entity.id
_entity.type
_entity.pdbx_description
1 polymer ?
#
loop_
_entity_poly.entity_id
_entity_poly.type
_entity_poly.pdbx_seq_one_letter_code
_entity_poly.pdbx_strand_id
1 'polypeptide(L)'
;MTDKSDDFNRLPEAGTDSELRSLTKQLEEAERAAAELSFHEKRRDKLRQDIFAMERQIYELEDMSRKEHEDVEQLSRLGWSALWLKLTGGLEEQRELERQEAADALLRLKEAKEQLDRLKSGLAEAGLKLAEHIGPARMLPVLKQRKEELIRLRLPEAKEELDRLDAELAGKTSLLAELREACTACSDLNGKLQQALSSLESASSWGTYDMLGGGMISTHIKHRRMDEAQEALGAARSAAKRLESELKDLGREEAFRIPVGSGARLGDYLLDGFLMDWFVQSKITASLESTRGLHGETRALYRSLDGERTRRESELSALQRQRERLIMEAGRE
;
A
#
# COMPACT_ATOMS: atom_id res chain seq x y z
N MET A 1 51.81 -30.22 -44.52
CA MET A 1 51.97 -30.86 -43.20
C MET A 1 52.68 -29.87 -42.31
N THR A 2 52.16 -29.30 -41.24
CA THR A 2 50.86 -29.35 -40.54
C THR A 2 50.98 -28.20 -39.54
N ASP A 3 49.91 -27.44 -39.39
CA ASP A 3 49.83 -26.19 -38.63
C ASP A 3 50.29 -26.34 -37.18
N LYS A 4 51.04 -25.34 -36.68
CA LYS A 4 51.39 -25.17 -35.25
C LYS A 4 50.82 -23.83 -34.79
N SER A 5 49.50 -23.77 -34.70
CA SER A 5 48.79 -22.68 -34.03
C SER A 5 47.50 -23.25 -33.49
N ASP A 6 47.54 -23.73 -32.24
CA ASP A 6 46.38 -23.90 -31.36
C ASP A 6 46.87 -24.53 -30.05
N ASP A 7 47.33 -23.72 -29.09
CA ASP A 7 47.17 -24.05 -27.66
C ASP A 7 47.50 -22.89 -26.70
N PHE A 8 46.95 -21.70 -26.94
CA PHE A 8 47.16 -20.55 -26.05
C PHE A 8 45.85 -19.87 -25.66
N ASN A 9 44.82 -20.63 -25.25
CA ASN A 9 43.74 -20.05 -24.43
C ASN A 9 42.83 -21.05 -23.69
N ARG A 10 43.35 -22.16 -23.14
CA ARG A 10 42.59 -22.91 -22.11
C ARG A 10 42.97 -22.40 -20.73
N LEU A 11 42.20 -21.42 -20.24
CA LEU A 11 42.15 -21.12 -18.81
C LEU A 11 41.68 -22.40 -18.08
N PRO A 12 42.19 -22.69 -16.86
CA PRO A 12 41.90 -23.94 -16.18
C PRO A 12 40.42 -24.02 -15.77
N GLU A 13 39.63 -24.81 -16.49
CA GLU A 13 38.20 -25.07 -16.25
C GLU A 13 37.90 -25.55 -14.82
N ALA A 14 38.86 -26.22 -14.17
CA ALA A 14 38.70 -26.79 -12.82
C ALA A 14 38.56 -25.75 -11.69
N GLY A 15 39.08 -24.52 -11.87
CA GLY A 15 38.97 -23.46 -10.84
C GLY A 15 37.64 -22.71 -10.89
N THR A 16 37.08 -22.55 -12.08
CA THR A 16 35.85 -21.80 -12.36
C THR A 16 34.59 -22.49 -11.85
N ASP A 17 34.48 -23.81 -12.04
CA ASP A 17 33.33 -24.56 -11.52
C ASP A 17 33.35 -24.63 -9.98
N SER A 18 34.54 -24.59 -9.38
CA SER A 18 34.70 -24.57 -7.93
C SER A 18 34.21 -23.25 -7.34
N GLU A 19 34.52 -22.12 -7.97
CA GLU A 19 34.06 -20.80 -7.52
C GLU A 19 32.55 -20.61 -7.71
N LEU A 20 31.98 -21.01 -8.86
CA LEU A 20 30.52 -20.97 -9.09
C LEU A 20 29.75 -21.86 -8.12
N ARG A 21 30.24 -23.08 -7.84
CA ARG A 21 29.63 -23.99 -6.85
C ARG A 21 29.70 -23.42 -5.43
N SER A 22 30.84 -22.83 -5.05
CA SER A 22 31.01 -22.16 -3.76
C SER A 22 30.06 -20.97 -3.59
N LEU A 23 29.97 -20.09 -4.60
CA LEU A 23 29.05 -18.95 -4.60
C LEU A 23 27.58 -19.38 -4.55
N THR A 24 27.23 -20.45 -5.27
CA THR A 24 25.87 -21.01 -5.24
C THR A 24 25.50 -21.48 -3.84
N LYS A 25 26.40 -22.19 -3.16
CA LYS A 25 26.17 -22.63 -1.77
C LYS A 25 26.02 -21.44 -0.81
N GLN A 26 26.89 -20.43 -0.91
CA GLN A 26 26.80 -19.23 -0.08
C GLN A 26 25.50 -18.44 -0.33
N LEU A 27 25.04 -18.40 -1.58
CA LEU A 27 23.75 -17.80 -1.95
C LEU A 27 22.58 -18.54 -1.32
N GLU A 28 22.55 -19.88 -1.39
CA GLU A 28 21.49 -20.68 -0.76
C GLU A 28 21.45 -20.49 0.77
N GLU A 29 22.61 -20.41 1.42
CA GLU A 29 22.72 -20.11 2.84
C GLU A 29 22.22 -18.68 3.17
N ALA A 30 22.60 -17.69 2.36
CA ALA A 30 22.15 -16.31 2.52
C ALA A 30 20.65 -16.13 2.25
N GLU A 31 20.06 -16.85 1.29
CA GLU A 31 18.63 -16.84 1.02
C GLU A 31 17.83 -17.47 2.16
N ARG A 32 18.29 -18.60 2.69
CA ARG A 32 17.69 -19.21 3.89
C ARG A 32 17.73 -18.25 5.07
N ALA A 33 18.88 -17.62 5.30
CA ALA A 33 19.00 -16.62 6.37
C ALA A 33 18.09 -15.40 6.15
N ALA A 34 17.93 -14.91 4.91
CA ALA A 34 17.01 -13.82 4.61
C ALA A 34 15.53 -14.21 4.85
N ALA A 35 15.15 -15.45 4.52
CA ALA A 35 13.82 -15.99 4.81
C ALA A 35 13.55 -16.10 6.32
N GLU A 36 14.51 -16.65 7.07
CA GLU A 36 14.44 -16.72 8.55
C GLU A 36 14.37 -15.32 9.17
N LEU A 37 15.17 -14.37 8.67
CA LEU A 37 15.14 -12.98 9.11
C LEU A 37 13.73 -12.39 8.94
N SER A 38 13.14 -12.52 7.74
CA SER A 38 11.78 -12.03 7.46
C SER A 38 10.72 -12.69 8.34
N PHE A 39 10.84 -13.99 8.59
CA PHE A 39 9.94 -14.73 9.48
C PHE A 39 10.02 -14.19 10.92
N HIS A 40 11.23 -14.03 11.45
CA HIS A 40 11.43 -13.53 12.80
C HIS A 40 11.08 -12.05 12.95
N GLU A 41 11.21 -11.22 11.91
CA GLU A 41 10.75 -9.82 11.91
C GLU A 41 9.23 -9.75 12.05
N LYS A 42 8.50 -10.52 11.24
CA LYS A 42 7.03 -10.62 11.35
C LYS A 42 6.59 -11.12 12.72
N ARG A 43 7.27 -12.15 13.24
CA ARG A 43 7.00 -12.68 14.59
C ARG A 43 7.25 -11.62 15.67
N ARG A 44 8.36 -10.88 15.59
CA ARG A 44 8.68 -9.78 16.51
C ARG A 44 7.60 -8.70 16.49
N ASP A 45 7.15 -8.30 15.31
CA ASP A 45 6.15 -7.24 15.16
C ASP A 45 4.79 -7.70 15.71
N LYS A 46 4.41 -8.96 15.49
CA LYS A 46 3.22 -9.56 16.11
C LYS A 46 3.33 -9.62 17.63
N LEU A 47 4.45 -10.09 18.17
CA LEU A 47 4.69 -10.12 19.63
C LEU A 47 4.63 -8.72 20.25
N ARG A 48 5.14 -7.69 19.57
CA ARG A 48 5.03 -6.29 20.03
C ARG A 48 3.58 -5.82 20.10
N GLN A 49 2.77 -6.15 19.10
CA GLN A 49 1.33 -5.84 19.10
C GLN A 49 0.62 -6.56 20.25
N ASP A 50 0.92 -7.84 20.46
CA ASP A 50 0.30 -8.65 21.51
C ASP A 50 0.72 -8.17 22.92
N ILE A 51 2.00 -7.78 23.10
CA ILE A 51 2.50 -7.15 24.32
C ILE A 51 1.74 -5.84 24.60
N PHE A 52 1.62 -4.98 23.60
CA PHE A 52 0.89 -3.70 23.76
C PHE A 52 -0.57 -3.92 24.15
N ALA A 53 -1.25 -4.89 23.50
CA ALA A 53 -2.62 -5.24 23.85
C ALA A 53 -2.74 -5.80 25.27
N MET A 54 -1.81 -6.68 25.67
CA MET A 54 -1.78 -7.29 27.00
C MET A 54 -1.47 -6.26 28.09
N GLU A 55 -0.56 -5.31 27.85
CA GLU A 55 -0.26 -4.21 28.78
C GLU A 55 -1.49 -3.33 29.02
N ARG A 56 -2.28 -3.07 27.97
CA ARG A 56 -3.56 -2.36 28.11
C ARG A 56 -4.58 -3.17 28.91
N GLN A 57 -4.69 -4.48 28.66
CA GLN A 57 -5.58 -5.35 29.45
C GLN A 57 -5.18 -5.40 30.92
N ILE A 58 -3.88 -5.47 31.21
CA ILE A 58 -3.36 -5.42 32.59
C ILE A 58 -3.75 -4.10 33.25
N TYR A 59 -3.63 -2.97 32.56
CA TYR A 59 -4.05 -1.67 33.10
C TYR A 59 -5.55 -1.65 33.47
N GLU A 60 -6.41 -2.20 32.60
CA GLU A 60 -7.85 -2.32 32.85
C GLU A 60 -8.15 -3.27 34.03
N LEU A 61 -7.45 -4.41 34.12
CA LEU A 61 -7.56 -5.37 35.23
C LEU A 61 -7.05 -4.79 36.56
N GLU A 62 -5.99 -3.97 36.55
CA GLU A 62 -5.49 -3.26 37.73
C GLU A 62 -6.52 -2.25 38.24
N ASP A 63 -7.23 -1.55 37.34
CA ASP A 63 -8.31 -0.64 37.71
C ASP A 63 -9.51 -1.37 38.34
N MET A 64 -9.94 -2.47 37.72
CA MET A 64 -11.03 -3.30 38.27
C MET A 64 -10.64 -3.92 39.61
N SER A 65 -9.47 -4.56 39.70
CA SER A 65 -9.01 -5.18 40.94
C SER A 65 -8.89 -4.18 42.09
N ARG A 66 -8.55 -2.91 41.80
CA ARG A 66 -8.53 -1.85 42.80
C ARG A 66 -9.94 -1.51 43.31
N LYS A 67 -10.93 -1.40 42.41
CA LYS A 67 -12.34 -1.15 42.76
C LYS A 67 -12.92 -2.26 43.62
N GLU A 68 -12.76 -3.52 43.19
CA GLU A 68 -13.22 -4.69 43.96
C GLU A 68 -12.59 -4.72 45.37
N HIS A 69 -11.32 -4.34 45.49
CA HIS A 69 -10.65 -4.25 46.79
C HIS A 69 -11.20 -3.12 47.67
N GLU A 70 -11.51 -1.96 47.08
CA GLU A 70 -12.12 -0.82 47.78
C GLU A 70 -13.54 -1.18 48.27
N ASP A 71 -14.32 -1.94 47.50
CA ASP A 71 -15.67 -2.38 47.88
C ASP A 71 -15.63 -3.37 49.06
N VAL A 72 -14.69 -4.32 49.04
CA VAL A 72 -14.39 -5.21 50.19
C VAL A 72 -13.98 -4.39 51.43
N GLU A 73 -13.15 -3.36 51.28
CA GLU A 73 -12.75 -2.49 52.39
C GLU A 73 -13.92 -1.66 52.94
N GLN A 74 -14.76 -1.09 52.09
CA GLN A 74 -15.94 -0.33 52.49
C GLN A 74 -16.91 -1.19 53.31
N LEU A 75 -17.17 -2.43 52.87
CA LEU A 75 -17.97 -3.41 53.60
C LEU A 75 -17.33 -3.83 54.94
N SER A 76 -16.01 -3.71 55.07
CA SER A 76 -15.29 -3.99 56.33
C SER A 76 -15.30 -2.82 57.33
N ARG A 77 -15.40 -1.57 56.85
CA ARG A 77 -15.36 -0.34 57.66
C ARG A 77 -16.73 0.08 58.21
N LEU A 78 -17.82 -0.34 57.57
CA LEU A 78 -19.17 -0.08 58.06
C LEU A 78 -19.42 -0.83 59.38
N GLY A 79 -19.47 -0.09 60.49
CA GLY A 79 -19.69 -0.65 61.82
C GLY A 79 -21.08 -1.27 61.98
N TRP A 80 -21.14 -2.38 62.73
CA TRP A 80 -22.31 -3.20 63.04
C TRP A 80 -23.59 -2.43 63.40
N SER A 81 -23.46 -1.21 63.91
CA SER A 81 -24.55 -0.32 64.31
C SER A 81 -25.26 0.41 63.17
N ALA A 82 -24.59 0.76 62.07
CA ALA A 82 -25.22 1.42 60.91
C ALA A 82 -25.97 0.43 59.99
N LEU A 83 -25.64 -0.86 60.11
CA LEU A 83 -26.10 -1.92 59.21
C LEU A 83 -27.18 -2.82 59.82
N TRP A 84 -27.40 -2.78 61.13
CA TRP A 84 -28.54 -3.46 61.78
C TRP A 84 -29.89 -3.00 61.21
N LEU A 85 -29.94 -1.79 60.64
CA LEU A 85 -31.09 -1.22 59.93
C LEU A 85 -31.37 -1.81 58.53
N LYS A 86 -30.44 -2.59 57.95
CA LYS A 86 -30.62 -3.31 56.68
C LYS A 86 -30.88 -4.82 56.88
N LEU A 87 -30.94 -5.29 58.12
CA LEU A 87 -30.57 -6.65 58.49
C LEU A 87 -31.78 -7.55 58.75
N THR A 88 -32.26 -8.17 57.68
CA THR A 88 -32.71 -9.56 57.73
C THR A 88 -32.22 -10.26 56.47
N GLY A 89 -30.97 -10.75 56.47
CA GLY A 89 -30.70 -12.04 55.83
C GLY A 89 -29.53 -12.24 54.87
N GLY A 90 -28.59 -11.31 54.64
CA GLY A 90 -27.57 -11.54 53.59
C GLY A 90 -26.18 -10.88 53.71
N LEU A 91 -25.81 -10.28 54.85
CA LEU A 91 -24.56 -9.50 54.94
C LEU A 91 -23.30 -10.37 54.87
N GLU A 92 -23.29 -11.51 55.56
CA GLU A 92 -22.16 -12.46 55.51
C GLU A 92 -21.96 -12.99 54.08
N GLU A 93 -23.06 -13.27 53.40
CA GLU A 93 -23.11 -13.74 52.01
C GLU A 93 -22.61 -12.68 51.03
N GLN A 94 -23.00 -11.41 51.21
CA GLN A 94 -22.48 -10.29 50.42
C GLN A 94 -20.98 -10.07 50.62
N ARG A 95 -20.47 -10.13 51.87
CA ARG A 95 -19.03 -9.99 52.13
C ARG A 95 -18.21 -11.14 51.53
N GLU A 96 -18.78 -12.33 51.49
CA GLU A 96 -18.13 -13.49 50.88
C GLU A 96 -18.11 -13.37 49.35
N LEU A 97 -19.20 -12.93 48.73
CA LEU A 97 -19.27 -12.68 47.29
C LEU A 97 -18.23 -11.65 46.85
N GLU A 98 -18.15 -10.50 47.52
CA GLU A 98 -17.23 -9.41 47.19
C GLU A 98 -15.76 -9.83 47.38
N ARG A 99 -15.48 -10.68 48.37
CA ARG A 99 -14.15 -11.31 48.52
C ARG A 99 -13.83 -12.25 47.37
N GLN A 100 -14.80 -13.01 46.88
CA GLN A 100 -14.63 -13.89 45.73
C GLN A 100 -14.38 -13.07 44.46
N GLU A 101 -15.14 -12.00 44.23
CA GLU A 101 -14.96 -11.09 43.09
C GLU A 101 -13.58 -10.41 43.11
N ALA A 102 -13.13 -9.93 44.28
CA ALA A 102 -11.79 -9.39 44.45
C ALA A 102 -10.68 -10.44 44.23
N ALA A 103 -10.88 -11.69 44.70
CA ALA A 103 -9.93 -12.78 44.48
C ALA A 103 -9.84 -13.19 43.01
N ASP A 104 -10.98 -13.27 42.31
CA ASP A 104 -11.06 -13.56 40.88
C ASP A 104 -10.40 -12.46 40.05
N ALA A 105 -10.61 -11.18 40.39
CA ALA A 105 -9.97 -10.05 39.74
C ALA A 105 -8.44 -10.09 39.89
N LEU A 106 -7.94 -10.42 41.09
CA LEU A 106 -6.50 -10.59 41.35
C LEU A 106 -5.92 -11.78 40.59
N LEU A 107 -6.63 -12.90 40.50
CA LEU A 107 -6.19 -14.07 39.75
C LEU A 107 -6.06 -13.73 38.26
N ARG A 108 -7.07 -13.09 37.66
CA ARG A 108 -7.05 -12.66 36.26
C ARG A 108 -5.90 -11.69 35.97
N LEU A 109 -5.64 -10.76 36.89
CA LEU A 109 -4.51 -9.85 36.79
C LEU A 109 -3.16 -10.58 36.82
N LYS A 110 -3.01 -11.55 37.72
CA LYS A 110 -1.81 -12.38 37.82
C LYS A 110 -1.58 -13.18 36.54
N GLU A 111 -2.62 -13.85 36.03
CA GLU A 111 -2.56 -14.61 34.79
C GLU A 111 -2.17 -13.73 33.59
N ALA A 112 -2.74 -12.53 33.49
CA ALA A 112 -2.40 -11.57 32.44
C ALA A 112 -0.93 -11.12 32.52
N LYS A 113 -0.41 -10.86 33.73
CA LYS A 113 1.01 -10.52 33.96
C LYS A 113 1.94 -11.68 33.58
N GLU A 114 1.61 -12.91 33.95
CA GLU A 114 2.38 -14.09 33.54
C GLU A 114 2.38 -14.28 32.01
N GLN A 115 1.25 -14.03 31.36
CA GLN A 115 1.17 -14.06 29.89
C GLN A 115 2.04 -12.97 29.26
N LEU A 116 2.03 -11.75 29.80
CA LEU A 116 2.90 -10.66 29.37
C LEU A 116 4.39 -11.05 29.46
N ASP A 117 4.80 -11.68 30.55
CA ASP A 117 6.19 -12.11 30.74
C ASP A 117 6.60 -13.19 29.72
N ARG A 118 5.69 -14.13 29.39
CA ARG A 118 5.92 -15.11 28.32
C ARG A 118 6.06 -14.43 26.95
N LEU A 119 5.21 -13.46 26.65
CA LEU A 119 5.29 -12.69 25.40
C LEU A 119 6.61 -11.90 25.32
N LYS A 120 7.04 -11.25 26.40
CA LYS A 120 8.32 -10.53 26.49
C LYS A 120 9.52 -11.47 26.32
N SER A 121 9.46 -12.66 26.91
CA SER A 121 10.48 -13.70 26.72
C SER A 121 10.55 -14.18 25.26
N GLY A 122 9.39 -14.41 24.63
CA GLY A 122 9.31 -14.75 23.22
C GLY A 122 9.83 -13.63 22.31
N LEU A 123 9.64 -12.37 22.68
CA LEU A 123 10.18 -11.22 21.95
C LEU A 123 11.72 -11.19 22.03
N ALA A 124 12.29 -11.46 23.20
CA ALA A 124 13.74 -11.56 23.37
C ALA A 124 14.35 -12.70 22.54
N GLU A 125 13.71 -13.88 22.56
CA GLU A 125 14.12 -15.03 21.74
C GLU A 125 14.09 -14.70 20.24
N ALA A 126 13.01 -14.07 19.76
CA ALA A 126 12.92 -13.61 18.38
C ALA A 126 14.05 -12.62 18.04
N GLY A 127 14.42 -11.73 18.98
CA GLY A 127 15.55 -10.82 18.83
C GLY A 127 16.91 -11.52 18.66
N LEU A 128 17.16 -12.59 19.44
CA LEU A 128 18.38 -13.40 19.30
C LEU A 128 18.44 -14.10 17.94
N LYS A 129 17.32 -14.69 17.50
CA LYS A 129 17.22 -15.34 16.19
C LYS A 129 17.44 -14.36 15.04
N LEU A 130 16.93 -13.14 15.15
CA LEU A 130 17.23 -12.09 14.17
C LEU A 130 18.74 -11.83 14.09
N ALA A 131 19.42 -11.67 15.23
CA ALA A 131 20.85 -11.39 15.26
C ALA A 131 21.69 -12.49 14.58
N GLU A 132 21.30 -13.76 14.68
CA GLU A 132 21.95 -14.89 14.00
C GLU A 132 21.92 -14.75 12.47
N HIS A 133 20.84 -14.21 11.91
CA HIS A 133 20.60 -14.21 10.46
C HIS A 133 20.91 -12.88 9.74
N ILE A 134 21.07 -11.76 10.47
CA ILE A 134 21.35 -10.43 9.87
C ILE A 134 22.59 -10.45 8.97
N GLY A 135 23.68 -11.07 9.44
CA GLY A 135 24.96 -11.08 8.71
C GLY A 135 24.86 -11.75 7.34
N PRO A 136 24.50 -13.04 7.28
CA PRO A 136 24.33 -13.75 6.01
C PRO A 136 23.27 -13.12 5.10
N ALA A 137 22.12 -12.68 5.65
CA ALA A 137 21.07 -12.03 4.87
C ALA A 137 21.57 -10.73 4.20
N ARG A 138 22.40 -9.94 4.90
CA ARG A 138 23.00 -8.71 4.35
C ARG A 138 23.99 -8.98 3.21
N MET A 139 24.58 -10.17 3.16
CA MET A 139 25.51 -10.56 2.08
C MET A 139 24.80 -11.02 0.81
N LEU A 140 23.51 -11.36 0.89
CA LEU A 140 22.72 -11.82 -0.27
C LEU A 140 22.86 -10.94 -1.53
N PRO A 141 22.66 -9.60 -1.49
CA PRO A 141 22.81 -8.77 -2.69
C PRO A 141 24.24 -8.76 -3.25
N VAL A 142 25.25 -8.78 -2.37
CA VAL A 142 26.66 -8.80 -2.78
C VAL A 142 27.02 -10.12 -3.45
N LEU A 143 26.55 -11.24 -2.90
CA LEU A 143 26.74 -12.57 -3.46
C LEU A 143 26.00 -12.72 -4.80
N LYS A 144 24.78 -12.16 -4.92
CA LYS A 144 24.02 -12.15 -6.18
C LYS A 144 24.77 -11.38 -7.27
N GLN A 145 25.27 -10.19 -6.95
CA GLN A 145 26.06 -9.39 -7.87
C GLN A 145 27.33 -10.12 -8.31
N ARG A 146 28.10 -10.67 -7.36
CA ARG A 146 29.33 -11.40 -7.68
C ARG A 146 29.05 -12.63 -8.56
N LYS A 147 27.95 -13.35 -8.31
CA LYS A 147 27.56 -14.48 -9.15
C LYS A 147 27.16 -14.01 -10.55
N GLU A 148 26.40 -12.92 -10.66
CA GLU A 148 26.04 -12.34 -11.95
C GLU A 148 27.29 -11.92 -12.76
N GLU A 149 28.27 -11.26 -12.14
CA GLU A 149 29.54 -10.88 -12.78
C GLU A 149 30.28 -12.11 -13.33
N LEU A 150 30.32 -13.20 -12.56
CA LEU A 150 30.99 -14.43 -12.98
C LEU A 150 30.24 -15.15 -14.11
N ILE A 151 28.90 -15.20 -14.05
CA ILE A 151 28.05 -15.74 -15.13
C ILE A 151 28.30 -14.96 -16.42
N ARG A 152 28.25 -13.62 -16.36
CA ARG A 152 28.43 -12.76 -17.55
C ARG A 152 29.82 -12.91 -18.18
N LEU A 153 30.84 -13.16 -17.35
CA LEU A 153 32.21 -13.33 -17.83
C LEU A 153 32.45 -14.72 -18.44
N ARG A 154 31.77 -15.76 -17.94
CA ARG A 154 32.17 -17.16 -18.17
C ARG A 154 31.14 -18.03 -18.87
N LEU A 155 29.87 -17.62 -18.90
CA LEU A 155 28.77 -18.38 -19.49
C LEU A 155 28.10 -17.55 -20.59
N PRO A 156 28.57 -17.63 -21.86
CA PRO A 156 28.07 -16.79 -22.95
C PRO A 156 26.55 -16.92 -23.17
N GLU A 157 26.01 -18.13 -23.13
CA GLU A 157 24.58 -18.39 -23.30
C GLU A 157 23.74 -17.74 -22.18
N ALA A 158 24.18 -17.87 -20.93
CA ALA A 158 23.52 -17.24 -19.79
C ALA A 158 23.66 -15.72 -19.81
N LYS A 159 24.78 -15.18 -20.30
CA LYS A 159 24.99 -13.75 -20.51
C LYS A 159 24.02 -13.19 -21.55
N GLU A 160 23.86 -13.85 -22.69
CA GLU A 160 22.93 -13.43 -23.74
C GLU A 160 21.48 -13.43 -23.23
N GLU A 161 21.10 -14.46 -22.47
CA GLU A 161 19.78 -14.52 -21.84
C GLU A 161 19.59 -13.41 -20.79
N LEU A 162 20.61 -13.12 -19.96
CA LEU A 162 20.58 -12.00 -19.01
C LEU A 162 20.45 -10.64 -19.72
N ASP A 163 21.21 -10.41 -20.78
CA ASP A 163 21.17 -9.18 -21.58
C ASP A 163 19.76 -9.00 -22.21
N ARG A 164 19.16 -10.09 -22.71
CA ARG A 164 17.78 -10.07 -23.22
C ARG A 164 16.77 -9.72 -22.14
N LEU A 165 16.86 -10.37 -20.97
CA LEU A 165 15.97 -10.14 -19.84
C LEU A 165 16.12 -8.70 -19.31
N ASP A 166 17.33 -8.16 -19.24
CA ASP A 166 17.58 -6.79 -18.80
C ASP A 166 16.97 -5.76 -19.76
N ALA A 167 17.12 -5.96 -21.07
CA ALA A 167 16.50 -5.09 -22.06
C ALA A 167 14.96 -5.13 -21.97
N GLU A 168 14.37 -6.32 -21.81
CA GLU A 168 12.92 -6.46 -21.64
C GLU A 168 12.42 -5.86 -20.32
N LEU A 169 13.17 -6.02 -19.22
CA LEU A 169 12.88 -5.40 -17.93
C LEU A 169 12.93 -3.88 -18.02
N ALA A 170 13.94 -3.32 -18.69
CA ALA A 170 14.08 -1.87 -18.87
C ALA A 170 12.87 -1.31 -19.63
N GLY A 171 12.50 -1.93 -20.75
CA GLY A 171 11.32 -1.52 -21.53
C GLY A 171 10.02 -1.62 -20.73
N LYS A 172 9.77 -2.76 -20.06
CA LYS A 172 8.56 -2.92 -19.22
C LYS A 172 8.52 -1.97 -18.02
N THR A 173 9.67 -1.61 -17.47
CA THR A 173 9.75 -0.66 -16.34
C THR A 173 9.43 0.76 -16.79
N SER A 174 9.93 1.18 -17.97
CA SER A 174 9.60 2.47 -18.60
C SER A 174 8.09 2.60 -18.80
N LEU A 175 7.49 1.65 -19.53
CA LEU A 175 6.06 1.57 -19.78
C LEU A 175 5.22 1.60 -18.48
N LEU A 176 5.67 0.89 -17.43
CA LEU A 176 4.95 0.87 -16.17
C LEU A 176 4.99 2.23 -15.46
N ALA A 177 6.07 3.00 -15.62
CA ALA A 177 6.14 4.38 -15.13
C ALA A 177 5.14 5.27 -15.87
N GLU A 178 5.09 5.19 -17.22
CA GLU A 178 4.11 5.93 -18.03
C GLU A 178 2.65 5.58 -17.67
N LEU A 179 2.36 4.29 -17.42
CA LEU A 179 1.02 3.85 -16.99
C LEU A 179 0.63 4.45 -15.63
N ARG A 180 1.60 4.58 -14.72
CA ARG A 180 1.37 5.21 -13.40
C ARG A 180 1.11 6.70 -13.56
N GLU A 181 1.86 7.39 -14.41
CA GLU A 181 1.64 8.81 -14.72
C GLU A 181 0.27 9.05 -15.33
N ALA A 182 -0.16 8.23 -16.29
CA ALA A 182 -1.50 8.27 -16.86
C ALA A 182 -2.61 8.00 -15.82
N CYS A 183 -2.43 7.01 -14.94
CA CYS A 183 -3.33 6.76 -13.81
C CYS A 183 -3.43 7.97 -12.87
N THR A 184 -2.30 8.60 -12.53
CA THR A 184 -2.25 9.80 -11.69
C THR A 184 -2.95 10.98 -12.35
N ALA A 185 -2.69 11.25 -13.62
CA ALA A 185 -3.37 12.33 -14.37
C ALA A 185 -4.87 12.07 -14.50
N CYS A 186 -5.28 10.81 -14.67
CA CYS A 186 -6.69 10.41 -14.74
C CYS A 186 -7.39 10.59 -13.38
N SER A 187 -6.72 10.23 -12.28
CA SER A 187 -7.21 10.46 -10.92
C SER A 187 -7.37 11.95 -10.60
N ASP A 188 -6.40 12.78 -11.00
CA ASP A 188 -6.47 14.24 -10.86
C ASP A 188 -7.66 14.80 -11.64
N LEU A 189 -7.81 14.44 -12.92
CA LEU A 189 -8.97 14.85 -13.73
C LEU A 189 -10.29 14.43 -13.06
N ASN A 190 -10.40 13.21 -12.57
CA ASN A 190 -11.60 12.73 -11.87
C ASN A 190 -11.93 13.62 -10.65
N GLY A 191 -10.92 13.99 -9.85
CA GLY A 191 -11.08 14.93 -8.73
C GLY A 191 -11.53 16.33 -9.18
N LYS A 192 -10.95 16.87 -10.25
CA LYS A 192 -11.34 18.18 -10.79
C LYS A 192 -12.75 18.18 -11.37
N LEU A 193 -13.15 17.12 -12.07
CA LEU A 193 -14.51 16.96 -12.58
C LEU A 193 -15.54 16.87 -11.46
N GLN A 194 -15.22 16.17 -10.36
CA GLN A 194 -16.08 16.14 -9.19
C GLN A 194 -16.27 17.53 -8.56
N GLN A 195 -15.20 18.33 -8.48
CA GLN A 195 -15.29 19.72 -8.01
C GLN A 195 -16.14 20.58 -8.96
N ALA A 196 -15.92 20.47 -10.27
CA ALA A 196 -16.71 21.17 -11.28
C ALA A 196 -18.20 20.80 -11.19
N LEU A 197 -18.53 19.53 -11.00
CA LEU A 197 -19.91 19.09 -10.78
C LEU A 197 -20.54 19.73 -9.56
N SER A 198 -19.84 19.75 -8.42
CA SER A 198 -20.35 20.37 -7.18
C SER A 198 -20.58 21.87 -7.34
N SER A 199 -19.66 22.58 -8.01
CA SER A 199 -19.80 24.01 -8.31
C SER A 199 -20.94 24.28 -9.29
N LEU A 200 -21.11 23.46 -10.33
CA LEU A 200 -22.21 23.58 -11.30
C LEU A 200 -23.58 23.28 -10.67
N GLU A 201 -23.68 22.28 -9.80
CA GLU A 201 -24.91 21.96 -9.05
C GLU A 201 -25.29 23.10 -8.08
N SER A 202 -24.29 23.69 -7.42
CA SER A 202 -24.47 24.89 -6.59
C SER A 202 -24.93 26.07 -7.43
N ALA A 203 -24.28 26.33 -8.57
CA ALA A 203 -24.66 27.40 -9.49
C ALA A 203 -26.08 27.20 -10.07
N SER A 204 -26.46 25.96 -10.39
CA SER A 204 -27.78 25.60 -10.92
C SER A 204 -28.89 25.81 -9.88
N SER A 205 -28.67 25.39 -8.64
CA SER A 205 -29.67 25.50 -7.57
C SER A 205 -29.99 26.95 -7.17
N TRP A 206 -29.01 27.86 -7.27
CA TRP A 206 -29.23 29.29 -7.07
C TRP A 206 -29.99 29.96 -8.24
N GLY A 207 -29.89 29.43 -9.46
CA GLY A 207 -30.66 29.91 -10.62
C GLY A 207 -32.16 29.62 -10.52
N THR A 208 -32.56 28.50 -9.91
CA THR A 208 -33.96 28.15 -9.65
C THR A 208 -34.57 28.98 -8.51
N TYR A 209 -33.77 29.39 -7.52
CA TYR A 209 -34.21 30.25 -6.41
C TYR A 209 -34.59 31.67 -6.89
N ASP A 210 -33.87 32.21 -7.88
CA ASP A 210 -34.11 33.52 -8.52
C ASP A 210 -35.48 33.57 -9.24
N MET A 211 -35.98 32.43 -9.76
CA MET A 211 -37.28 32.33 -10.45
C MET A 211 -38.48 32.20 -9.50
N LEU A 212 -38.26 31.91 -8.22
CA LEU A 212 -39.32 31.63 -7.22
C LEU A 212 -39.55 32.76 -6.19
N GLY A 213 -38.81 33.87 -6.26
CA GLY A 213 -39.21 35.13 -5.59
C GLY A 213 -38.27 35.71 -4.52
N GLY A 214 -36.97 35.88 -4.78
CA GLY A 214 -36.02 36.52 -3.84
C GLY A 214 -35.34 37.76 -4.42
N GLY A 215 -35.70 38.95 -3.94
CA GLY A 215 -35.18 40.24 -4.41
C GLY A 215 -33.74 40.60 -3.99
N MET A 216 -33.10 41.43 -4.83
CA MET A 216 -31.94 42.35 -4.66
C MET A 216 -30.62 41.88 -4.00
N ILE A 217 -30.58 40.76 -3.27
CA ILE A 217 -29.33 40.18 -2.71
C ILE A 217 -28.74 39.10 -3.67
N SER A 218 -29.51 38.66 -4.67
CA SER A 218 -29.22 37.46 -5.48
C SER A 218 -28.07 37.61 -6.50
N THR A 219 -27.78 38.81 -7.01
CA THR A 219 -26.87 38.98 -8.15
C THR A 219 -25.40 38.73 -7.80
N HIS A 220 -24.91 39.21 -6.64
CA HIS A 220 -23.51 39.04 -6.24
C HIS A 220 -23.16 37.59 -5.88
N ILE A 221 -24.06 36.89 -5.19
CA ILE A 221 -23.87 35.48 -4.81
C ILE A 221 -23.92 34.60 -6.07
N LYS A 222 -24.82 34.90 -7.02
CA LYS A 222 -24.92 34.23 -8.31
C LYS A 222 -23.62 34.36 -9.11
N HIS A 223 -23.08 35.58 -9.25
CA HIS A 223 -21.81 35.79 -9.95
C HIS A 223 -20.68 34.97 -9.32
N ARG A 224 -20.54 35.03 -7.99
CA ARG A 224 -19.51 34.26 -7.30
C ARG A 224 -19.60 32.75 -7.54
N ARG A 225 -20.80 32.17 -7.55
CA ARG A 225 -21.00 30.73 -7.84
C ARG A 225 -20.74 30.37 -9.30
N MET A 226 -21.02 31.28 -10.24
CA MET A 226 -20.63 31.10 -11.64
C MET A 226 -19.12 31.15 -11.81
N ASP A 227 -18.45 32.10 -11.14
CA ASP A 227 -16.99 32.24 -11.17
C ASP A 227 -16.31 30.99 -10.59
N GLU A 228 -16.80 30.48 -9.45
CA GLU A 228 -16.33 29.23 -8.84
C GLU A 228 -16.52 28.01 -9.77
N ALA A 229 -17.64 27.94 -10.50
CA ALA A 229 -17.86 26.90 -11.50
C ALA A 229 -16.90 27.04 -12.70
N GLN A 230 -16.60 28.27 -13.12
CA GLN A 230 -15.70 28.55 -14.24
C GLN A 230 -14.27 28.19 -13.91
N GLU A 231 -13.82 28.53 -12.71
CA GLU A 231 -12.50 28.15 -12.20
C GLU A 231 -12.36 26.62 -12.12
N ALA A 232 -13.37 25.93 -11.57
CA ALA A 232 -13.36 24.48 -11.46
C ALA A 232 -13.33 23.77 -12.83
N LEU A 233 -14.10 24.27 -13.81
CA LEU A 233 -14.07 23.76 -15.19
C LEU A 233 -12.74 24.07 -15.89
N GLY A 234 -12.13 25.23 -15.63
CA GLY A 234 -10.79 25.56 -16.12
C GLY A 234 -9.70 24.63 -15.56
N ALA A 235 -9.80 24.28 -14.28
CA ALA A 235 -8.91 23.30 -13.65
C ALA A 235 -9.10 21.89 -14.26
N ALA A 236 -10.34 21.46 -14.47
CA ALA A 236 -10.63 20.18 -15.13
C ALA A 236 -10.09 20.13 -16.56
N ARG A 237 -10.22 21.21 -17.33
CA ARG A 237 -9.62 21.32 -18.68
C ARG A 237 -8.10 21.16 -18.66
N SER A 238 -7.44 21.78 -17.68
CA SER A 238 -5.98 21.70 -17.56
C SER A 238 -5.52 20.29 -17.20
N ALA A 239 -6.21 19.64 -16.26
CA ALA A 239 -5.96 18.24 -15.90
C ALA A 239 -6.20 17.28 -17.08
N ALA A 240 -7.22 17.54 -17.90
CA ALA A 240 -7.50 16.71 -19.07
C ALA A 240 -6.44 16.83 -20.17
N LYS A 241 -5.92 18.04 -20.43
CA LYS A 241 -4.79 18.22 -21.35
C LYS A 241 -3.55 17.46 -20.88
N ARG A 242 -3.31 17.44 -19.57
CA ARG A 242 -2.22 16.66 -18.99
C ARG A 242 -2.46 15.17 -19.24
N LEU A 243 -3.64 14.65 -18.90
CA LEU A 243 -4.00 13.27 -19.17
C LEU A 243 -3.84 12.89 -20.65
N GLU A 244 -4.23 13.78 -21.58
CA GLU A 244 -4.03 13.56 -23.01
C GLU A 244 -2.54 13.42 -23.37
N SER A 245 -1.66 14.21 -22.75
CA SER A 245 -0.21 14.08 -22.91
C SER A 245 0.30 12.74 -22.40
N GLU A 246 -0.06 12.36 -21.17
CA GLU A 246 0.40 11.08 -20.59
C GLU A 246 -0.10 9.88 -21.42
N LEU A 247 -1.32 9.95 -21.96
CA LEU A 247 -1.88 8.92 -22.85
C LEU A 247 -1.17 8.85 -24.21
N LYS A 248 -0.62 9.97 -24.71
CA LYS A 248 0.16 9.99 -25.95
C LYS A 248 1.52 9.34 -25.76
N ASP A 249 2.15 9.53 -24.61
CA ASP A 249 3.45 8.91 -24.31
C ASP A 249 3.30 7.38 -24.23
N LEU A 250 2.23 6.87 -23.60
CA LEU A 250 1.86 5.45 -23.66
C LEU A 250 1.70 4.91 -25.09
N GLY A 251 1.11 5.70 -25.99
CA GLY A 251 0.90 5.31 -27.40
C GLY A 251 2.17 5.32 -28.26
N ARG A 252 3.28 5.89 -27.77
CA ARG A 252 4.60 5.83 -28.42
C ARG A 252 5.33 4.53 -28.11
N GLU A 253 5.13 3.96 -26.91
CA GLU A 253 5.71 2.67 -26.52
C GLU A 253 4.78 1.47 -26.83
N GLU A 254 3.44 1.63 -26.84
CA GLU A 254 2.48 0.57 -27.14
C GLU A 254 1.59 0.83 -28.37
N ALA A 255 1.66 -0.04 -29.38
CA ALA A 255 0.60 -0.22 -30.35
C ALA A 255 -0.55 -1.07 -29.77
N PHE A 256 -1.48 -0.40 -29.09
CA PHE A 256 -2.87 -0.80 -28.78
C PHE A 256 -3.13 -1.99 -27.83
N ARG A 257 -3.66 -1.65 -26.65
CA ARG A 257 -4.75 -2.41 -25.96
C ARG A 257 -5.59 -1.59 -24.96
N ILE A 258 -5.22 -0.35 -24.68
CA ILE A 258 -6.17 0.62 -24.11
C ILE A 258 -7.02 1.12 -25.28
N PRO A 259 -8.36 1.21 -25.19
CA PRO A 259 -9.15 1.75 -26.30
C PRO A 259 -8.70 3.20 -26.54
N VAL A 260 -7.82 3.42 -27.51
CA VAL A 260 -7.24 4.73 -27.87
C VAL A 260 -8.33 5.74 -28.26
N GLY A 261 -9.53 5.25 -28.58
CA GLY A 261 -10.72 6.09 -28.72
C GLY A 261 -11.15 6.81 -27.43
N SER A 262 -10.67 6.43 -26.24
CA SER A 262 -11.11 7.03 -24.97
C SER A 262 -10.49 8.41 -24.74
N GLY A 263 -9.18 8.57 -24.98
CA GLY A 263 -8.48 9.86 -24.84
C GLY A 263 -8.88 10.88 -25.91
N ALA A 264 -9.04 10.44 -27.16
CA ALA A 264 -9.55 11.26 -28.25
C ALA A 264 -11.00 11.72 -28.00
N ARG A 265 -11.88 10.82 -27.55
CA ARG A 265 -13.26 11.19 -27.14
C ARG A 265 -13.26 12.16 -25.95
N LEU A 266 -12.40 11.96 -24.95
CA LEU A 266 -12.23 12.89 -23.83
C LEU A 266 -11.85 14.30 -24.32
N GLY A 267 -10.87 14.40 -25.22
CA GLY A 267 -10.44 15.65 -25.86
C GLY A 267 -11.56 16.30 -26.67
N ASP A 268 -12.23 15.55 -27.55
CA ASP A 268 -13.31 16.04 -28.41
C ASP A 268 -14.51 16.53 -27.57
N TYR A 269 -14.86 15.82 -26.49
CA TYR A 269 -15.96 16.18 -25.59
C TYR A 269 -15.64 17.40 -24.72
N LEU A 270 -14.38 17.54 -24.29
CA LEU A 270 -13.91 18.66 -23.47
C LEU A 270 -13.59 19.92 -24.26
N LEU A 271 -13.01 19.80 -25.46
CA LEU A 271 -12.37 20.91 -26.16
C LEU A 271 -13.17 21.43 -27.37
N ASP A 272 -13.87 20.57 -28.11
CA ASP A 272 -14.36 20.92 -29.46
C ASP A 272 -15.83 21.39 -29.55
N GLY A 273 -16.60 21.35 -28.45
CA GLY A 273 -17.95 21.91 -28.47
C GLY A 273 -18.47 22.44 -27.13
N PHE A 274 -18.26 21.71 -26.03
CA PHE A 274 -19.10 21.90 -24.86
C PHE A 274 -18.57 22.88 -23.79
N LEU A 275 -17.31 22.74 -23.35
CA LEU A 275 -16.74 23.71 -22.39
C LEU A 275 -16.64 25.11 -23.00
N MET A 276 -16.41 25.18 -24.32
CA MET A 276 -16.43 26.44 -25.06
C MET A 276 -17.85 27.01 -25.14
N ASP A 277 -18.88 26.20 -25.39
CA ASP A 277 -20.28 26.68 -25.42
C ASP A 277 -20.76 27.22 -24.07
N TRP A 278 -20.32 26.67 -22.93
CA TRP A 278 -20.65 27.24 -21.62
C TRP A 278 -19.92 28.56 -21.34
N PHE A 279 -18.63 28.64 -21.71
CA PHE A 279 -17.86 29.88 -21.64
C PHE A 279 -18.50 31.01 -22.46
N VAL A 280 -19.22 30.64 -23.53
CA VAL A 280 -19.85 31.58 -24.46
C VAL A 280 -21.34 31.86 -24.13
N GLN A 281 -22.10 30.92 -23.55
CA GLN A 281 -23.57 31.05 -23.38
C GLN A 281 -24.12 30.79 -21.96
N SER A 282 -23.31 30.49 -20.94
CA SER A 282 -23.75 30.28 -19.54
C SER A 282 -24.84 29.20 -19.35
N LYS A 283 -24.87 28.15 -20.18
CA LYS A 283 -25.85 27.05 -20.11
C LYS A 283 -25.53 26.01 -19.03
N ILE A 284 -25.84 26.29 -17.76
CA ILE A 284 -25.48 25.46 -16.60
C ILE A 284 -25.99 24.01 -16.70
N THR A 285 -27.23 23.78 -17.14
CA THR A 285 -27.81 22.42 -17.20
C THR A 285 -27.06 21.52 -18.18
N ALA A 286 -26.73 22.07 -19.35
CA ALA A 286 -25.89 21.36 -20.32
C ALA A 286 -24.54 21.04 -19.69
N SER A 287 -23.86 22.06 -19.10
CA SER A 287 -22.58 21.95 -18.37
C SER A 287 -22.53 20.79 -17.40
N LEU A 288 -23.63 20.60 -16.69
CA LEU A 288 -23.77 19.58 -15.67
C LEU A 288 -23.86 18.17 -16.30
N GLU A 289 -24.66 18.00 -17.35
CA GLU A 289 -24.83 16.71 -18.04
C GLU A 289 -23.53 16.21 -18.67
N SER A 290 -22.83 17.03 -19.46
CA SER A 290 -21.61 16.54 -20.11
C SER A 290 -20.43 16.43 -19.14
N THR A 291 -20.35 17.26 -18.09
CA THR A 291 -19.35 17.04 -17.01
C THR A 291 -19.61 15.70 -16.30
N ARG A 292 -20.88 15.30 -16.10
CA ARG A 292 -21.22 13.98 -15.55
C ARG A 292 -20.82 12.85 -16.51
N GLY A 293 -21.11 13.00 -17.80
CA GLY A 293 -20.71 12.02 -18.82
C GLY A 293 -19.19 11.81 -18.85
N LEU A 294 -18.45 12.90 -18.92
CA LEU A 294 -17.00 12.90 -18.91
C LEU A 294 -16.39 12.32 -17.63
N HIS A 295 -16.97 12.62 -16.46
CA HIS A 295 -16.56 12.03 -15.20
C HIS A 295 -16.78 10.51 -15.19
N GLY A 296 -17.88 10.04 -15.80
CA GLY A 296 -18.13 8.61 -16.04
C GLY A 296 -17.09 7.96 -16.95
N GLU A 297 -16.76 8.61 -18.08
CA GLU A 297 -15.73 8.14 -19.02
C GLU A 297 -14.33 8.12 -18.38
N THR A 298 -13.96 9.17 -17.65
CA THR A 298 -12.69 9.26 -16.92
C THR A 298 -12.56 8.11 -15.92
N ARG A 299 -13.63 7.79 -15.18
CA ARG A 299 -13.64 6.65 -14.25
C ARG A 299 -13.53 5.30 -14.96
N ALA A 300 -14.14 5.16 -16.14
CA ALA A 300 -13.99 3.96 -16.95
C ALA A 300 -12.55 3.81 -17.46
N LEU A 301 -11.96 4.90 -17.94
CA LEU A 301 -10.56 4.94 -18.37
C LEU A 301 -9.61 4.62 -17.21
N TYR A 302 -9.78 5.22 -16.04
CA TYR A 302 -8.98 4.91 -14.85
C TYR A 302 -8.99 3.42 -14.54
N ARG A 303 -10.17 2.77 -14.53
CA ARG A 303 -10.29 1.33 -14.29
C ARG A 303 -9.55 0.50 -15.35
N SER A 304 -9.57 0.93 -16.61
CA SER A 304 -8.82 0.26 -17.68
C SER A 304 -7.31 0.41 -17.50
N LEU A 305 -6.83 1.62 -17.20
CA LEU A 305 -5.40 1.91 -16.98
C LEU A 305 -4.87 1.17 -15.74
N ASP A 306 -5.63 1.18 -14.65
CA ASP A 306 -5.29 0.51 -13.39
C ASP A 306 -5.25 -1.03 -13.55
N GLY A 307 -6.18 -1.58 -14.34
CA GLY A 307 -6.19 -2.99 -14.72
C GLY A 307 -4.96 -3.39 -15.54
N GLU A 308 -4.62 -2.61 -16.58
CA GLU A 308 -3.40 -2.85 -17.37
C GLU A 308 -2.13 -2.65 -16.54
N ARG A 309 -2.05 -1.61 -15.71
CA ARG A 309 -0.93 -1.40 -14.76
C ARG A 309 -0.71 -2.64 -13.90
N THR A 310 -1.77 -3.16 -13.28
CA THR A 310 -1.70 -4.32 -12.38
C THR A 310 -1.27 -5.60 -13.12
N ARG A 311 -1.75 -5.77 -14.36
CA ARG A 311 -1.32 -6.87 -15.23
C ARG A 311 0.17 -6.75 -15.57
N ARG A 312 0.62 -5.58 -16.00
CA ARG A 312 2.02 -5.31 -16.36
C ARG A 312 2.95 -5.41 -15.14
N GLU A 313 2.51 -5.00 -13.96
CA GLU A 313 3.21 -5.22 -12.68
C GLU A 313 3.45 -6.71 -12.41
N SER A 314 2.44 -7.53 -12.69
CA SER A 314 2.54 -9.00 -12.54
C SER A 314 3.51 -9.61 -13.56
N GLU A 315 3.46 -9.16 -14.82
CA GLU A 315 4.39 -9.58 -15.88
C GLU A 315 5.84 -9.17 -15.56
N LEU A 316 6.06 -7.92 -15.14
CA LEU A 316 7.37 -7.42 -14.72
C LEU A 316 7.93 -8.24 -13.55
N SER A 317 7.09 -8.52 -12.54
CA SER A 317 7.48 -9.34 -11.38
C SER A 317 7.84 -10.77 -11.79
N ALA A 318 7.14 -11.34 -12.78
CA ALA A 318 7.46 -12.67 -13.31
C ALA A 318 8.81 -12.68 -14.03
N LEU A 319 9.08 -11.63 -14.82
CA LEU A 319 10.35 -11.47 -15.54
C LEU A 319 11.53 -11.24 -14.59
N GLN A 320 11.34 -10.45 -13.53
CA GLN A 320 12.32 -10.28 -12.45
C GLN A 320 12.66 -11.61 -11.79
N ARG A 321 11.65 -12.43 -11.47
CA ARG A 321 11.87 -13.78 -10.92
C ARG A 321 12.60 -14.70 -11.90
N GLN A 322 12.34 -14.60 -13.20
CA GLN A 322 13.06 -15.37 -14.21
C GLN A 322 14.54 -14.98 -14.24
N ARG A 323 14.85 -13.68 -14.23
CA ARG A 323 16.23 -13.17 -14.15
C ARG A 323 16.94 -13.64 -12.89
N GLU A 324 16.28 -13.51 -11.73
CA GLU A 324 16.85 -13.99 -10.47
C GLU A 324 17.11 -15.50 -10.49
N ARG A 325 16.17 -16.28 -11.03
CA ARG A 325 16.33 -17.73 -11.16
C ARG A 325 17.54 -18.09 -12.02
N LEU A 326 17.73 -17.40 -13.14
CA LEU A 326 18.88 -17.61 -14.00
C LEU A 326 20.20 -17.38 -13.25
N ILE A 327 20.28 -16.32 -12.44
CA ILE A 327 21.44 -16.07 -11.58
C ILE A 327 21.63 -17.20 -10.56
N MET A 328 20.54 -17.72 -9.98
CA MET A 328 20.61 -18.77 -8.97
C MET A 328 20.98 -20.14 -9.55
N GLU A 329 20.53 -20.46 -10.76
CA GLU A 329 20.66 -21.81 -11.35
C GLU A 329 21.87 -21.95 -12.29
N ALA A 330 22.34 -20.86 -12.92
CA ALA A 330 23.47 -20.93 -13.83
C ALA A 330 24.73 -21.48 -13.14
N GLY A 331 25.43 -22.39 -13.84
CA GLY A 331 26.67 -23.02 -13.36
C GLY A 331 26.49 -24.07 -12.25
N ARG A 332 25.31 -24.72 -12.17
CA ARG A 332 25.04 -25.81 -11.21
C ARG A 332 25.52 -27.21 -11.66
N GLU A 333 25.81 -27.40 -12.95
CA GLU A 333 26.39 -28.65 -13.50
C GLU A 333 27.91 -28.69 -13.27
#